data_AF-A0A1M7MA10-F1
#
_entry.id   AF-A0A1M7MA10-F1
#
_cell.length_a   1.000
_cell.length_b   1.000
_cell.length_c   1.000
_cell.angle_alpha   90.00
_cell.angle_beta   90.00
_cell.angle_gamma   90.00
#
_symmetry.space_group_name_H-M   'P 1'
#
loop_
_entity.id
_entity.type
_entity.pdbx_description
1 polymer ?
#
loop_
_entity_poly.entity_id
_entity_poly.type
_entity_poly.pdbx_seq_one_letter_code
_entity_poly.pdbx_strand_id
1 'polypeptide(L)'
;MRFFVKITLLATCIQLSCCSTYKRDKFHYKGQIKSSQISWINNFKDEVFYECLKEGYKNDSIFKLMSKKDLFNSSEISDFSEMDSARVLGRKIIKNMPPPYIHVDDEDITGMNFISSSCLHYYASHELDLIAKAAYKNHVKKEKENDTFWKNYKP
;
A
#
# COMPACT_ATOMS: atom_id res chain seq x y z
N MET A 1 5.08 23.76 46.86
CA MET A 1 3.82 23.10 46.46
C MET A 1 3.21 23.69 45.18
N ARG A 2 3.05 25.02 45.04
CA ARG A 2 2.46 25.65 43.83
C ARG A 2 3.22 25.42 42.51
N PHE A 3 4.53 25.21 42.56
CA PHE A 3 5.35 24.97 41.36
C PHE A 3 5.17 23.54 40.81
N PHE A 4 5.11 22.53 41.69
CA PHE A 4 4.85 21.15 41.32
C PHE A 4 3.48 20.98 40.68
N VAL A 5 2.44 21.64 41.21
CA VAL A 5 1.08 21.62 40.61
C VAL A 5 1.07 22.15 39.17
N LYS A 6 1.88 23.18 38.86
CA LYS A 6 1.98 23.73 37.50
C LYS A 6 2.68 22.77 36.53
N ILE A 7 3.71 22.05 36.98
CA ILE A 7 4.42 21.04 36.17
C ILE A 7 3.50 19.86 35.88
N THR A 8 2.74 19.38 36.87
CA THR A 8 1.80 18.27 36.68
C THR A 8 0.68 18.65 35.71
N LEU A 9 0.13 19.86 35.82
CA LEU A 9 -0.87 20.40 34.88
C LEU A 9 -0.34 20.49 33.44
N LEU A 10 0.90 20.95 33.26
CA LEU A 10 1.53 21.07 31.94
C LEU A 10 1.74 19.68 31.31
N ALA A 11 2.21 18.70 32.10
CA ALA A 11 2.42 17.33 31.64
C ALA A 11 1.10 16.67 31.21
N THR A 12 0.00 16.89 31.94
CA THR A 12 -1.33 16.39 31.54
C THR A 12 -1.87 17.04 30.26
N CYS A 13 -1.59 18.33 30.02
CA CYS A 13 -2.03 19.00 28.79
C CYS A 13 -1.28 18.49 27.54
N ILE A 14 0.00 18.13 27.67
CA ILE A 14 0.79 17.57 26.57
C ILE A 14 0.29 16.17 26.17
N GLN A 15 -0.11 15.35 27.16
CA GLN A 15 -0.65 14.01 26.88
C GLN A 15 -2.02 14.06 26.17
N LEU A 16 -2.87 15.04 26.47
CA LEU A 16 -4.17 15.19 25.81
C LEU A 16 -4.08 15.74 24.37
N SER A 17 -2.94 16.33 23.99
CA SER A 17 -2.75 16.92 22.65
C SER A 17 -2.29 15.92 21.58
N CYS A 18 -1.92 14.68 21.96
CA CYS A 18 -1.45 13.64 21.03
C CYS A 18 -2.56 12.70 20.52
N CYS A 19 -3.82 12.93 20.87
CA CYS A 19 -4.93 12.15 20.34
C CYS A 19 -5.29 12.59 18.91
N SER A 20 -4.45 12.25 17.93
CA SER A 20 -4.90 12.26 16.53
C SER A 20 -5.96 11.17 16.39
N THR A 21 -7.23 11.55 16.33
CA THR A 21 -8.29 10.60 15.95
C THR A 21 -8.05 10.20 14.50
N TYR A 22 -7.56 8.98 14.29
CA TYR A 22 -7.44 8.42 12.95
C TYR A 22 -8.83 8.38 12.32
N LYS A 23 -9.08 9.26 11.36
CA LYS A 23 -10.29 9.24 10.56
C LYS A 23 -10.00 8.38 9.35
N ARG A 24 -10.66 7.22 9.28
CA ARG A 24 -10.64 6.40 8.08
C ARG A 24 -11.27 7.20 6.95
N ASP A 25 -10.59 7.26 5.81
CA ASP A 25 -11.15 7.88 4.62
C ASP A 25 -12.48 7.21 4.25
N LYS A 26 -13.42 8.01 3.72
CA LYS A 26 -14.66 7.47 3.19
C LYS A 26 -14.34 6.59 1.98
N PHE A 27 -15.13 5.54 1.81
CA PHE A 27 -15.04 4.71 0.62
C PHE A 27 -15.37 5.54 -0.63
N HIS A 28 -14.51 5.43 -1.63
CA HIS A 28 -14.68 6.02 -2.95
C HIS A 28 -14.33 4.99 -4.00
N TYR A 29 -15.16 4.87 -5.03
CA TYR A 29 -14.76 4.10 -6.21
C TYR A 29 -13.58 4.79 -6.89
N LYS A 30 -12.71 4.02 -7.55
CA LYS A 30 -11.51 4.53 -8.25
C LYS A 30 -11.83 5.73 -9.17
N GLY A 31 -12.89 5.62 -9.99
CA GLY A 31 -13.32 6.70 -10.89
C GLY A 31 -13.84 7.98 -10.21
N GLN A 32 -14.03 7.97 -8.89
CA GLN A 32 -14.46 9.13 -8.11
C GLN A 32 -13.27 9.90 -7.49
N ILE A 33 -12.06 9.35 -7.55
CA ILE A 33 -10.84 9.98 -7.02
C ILE A 33 -10.38 11.04 -8.02
N LYS A 34 -10.59 12.32 -7.67
CA LYS A 34 -10.19 13.46 -8.52
C LYS A 34 -8.68 13.74 -8.51
N SER A 35 -7.98 13.32 -7.47
CA SER A 35 -6.54 13.54 -7.34
C SER A 35 -5.79 12.47 -8.12
N SER A 36 -5.14 12.85 -9.21
CA SER A 36 -4.27 11.96 -9.99
C SER A 36 -3.16 11.36 -9.14
N GLN A 37 -2.62 12.12 -8.17
CA GLN A 37 -1.66 11.61 -7.20
C GLN A 37 -2.23 10.47 -6.36
N ILE A 38 -3.41 10.66 -5.75
CA ILE A 38 -4.01 9.64 -4.90
C ILE A 38 -4.40 8.41 -5.73
N SER A 39 -4.94 8.62 -6.93
CA SER A 39 -5.26 7.53 -7.87
C SER A 39 -4.02 6.71 -8.21
N TRP A 40 -2.93 7.38 -8.60
CA TRP A 40 -1.67 6.71 -8.94
C TRP A 40 -1.10 5.92 -7.76
N ILE A 41 -1.07 6.53 -6.56
CA ILE A 41 -0.59 5.87 -5.34
C ILE A 41 -1.42 4.63 -5.04
N ASN A 42 -2.74 4.71 -5.12
CA ASN A 42 -3.61 3.56 -4.88
C ASN A 42 -3.37 2.46 -5.91
N ASN A 43 -3.17 2.80 -7.19
CA ASN A 43 -2.89 1.80 -8.22
C ASN A 43 -1.56 1.07 -8.00
N PHE A 44 -0.53 1.79 -7.55
CA PHE A 44 0.74 1.19 -7.17
C PHE A 44 0.53 0.18 -6.03
N LYS A 45 -0.23 0.58 -5.00
CA LYS A 45 -0.54 -0.29 -3.86
C LYS A 45 -1.40 -1.49 -4.26
N ASP A 46 -2.35 -1.30 -5.16
CA ASP A 46 -3.19 -2.37 -5.71
C ASP A 46 -2.33 -3.39 -6.46
N GLU A 47 -1.34 -2.95 -7.25
CA GLU A 47 -0.42 -3.85 -7.95
C GLU A 47 0.42 -4.68 -6.96
N VAL A 48 0.92 -4.05 -5.88
CA VAL A 48 1.62 -4.77 -4.80
C VAL A 48 0.70 -5.80 -4.14
N PHE A 49 -0.54 -5.43 -3.84
CA PHE A 49 -1.51 -6.29 -3.19
C PHE A 49 -1.88 -7.50 -4.07
N TYR A 50 -2.19 -7.27 -5.34
CA TYR A 50 -2.54 -8.36 -6.25
C TYR A 50 -1.36 -9.29 -6.51
N GLU A 51 -0.15 -8.76 -6.67
CA GLU A 51 1.04 -9.60 -6.80
C GLU A 51 1.33 -10.41 -5.52
N CYS A 52 1.13 -9.80 -4.34
CA CYS A 52 1.22 -10.51 -3.07
C CYS A 52 0.27 -11.70 -3.02
N LEU A 53 -1.00 -11.51 -3.40
CA LEU A 53 -1.96 -12.61 -3.45
C LEU A 53 -1.57 -13.68 -4.50
N LYS A 54 -1.09 -13.27 -5.68
CA LYS A 54 -0.65 -14.20 -6.74
C LYS A 54 0.49 -15.09 -6.27
N GLU A 55 1.53 -14.48 -5.70
CA GLU A 55 2.69 -15.22 -5.18
C GLU A 55 2.30 -16.11 -3.99
N GLY A 56 1.36 -15.67 -3.14
CA GLY A 56 0.92 -16.42 -1.97
C GLY A 56 0.11 -17.66 -2.34
N TYR A 57 -0.88 -17.51 -3.22
CA TYR A 57 -1.74 -18.63 -3.61
C TYR A 57 -1.12 -19.55 -4.66
N LYS A 58 -0.21 -19.05 -5.50
CA LYS A 58 0.39 -19.79 -6.64
C LYS A 58 -0.65 -20.54 -7.48
N ASN A 59 -1.85 -19.95 -7.62
CA ASN A 59 -2.99 -20.56 -8.30
C ASN A 59 -3.58 -19.60 -9.34
N ASP A 60 -3.22 -19.84 -10.60
CA ASP A 60 -3.63 -19.01 -11.73
C ASP A 60 -5.13 -19.02 -11.98
N SER A 61 -5.85 -20.08 -11.58
CA SER A 61 -7.29 -20.22 -11.88
C SER A 61 -8.13 -19.17 -11.16
N ILE A 62 -7.77 -18.82 -9.93
CA ILE A 62 -8.46 -17.77 -9.15
C ILE A 62 -8.27 -16.42 -9.83
N PHE A 63 -7.05 -16.07 -10.22
CA PHE A 63 -6.77 -14.79 -10.86
C PHE A 63 -7.36 -14.70 -12.27
N LYS A 64 -7.43 -15.81 -13.01
CA LYS A 64 -8.16 -15.88 -14.29
C LYS A 64 -9.66 -15.69 -14.12
N LEU A 65 -10.24 -16.14 -13.01
CA LEU A 65 -11.65 -15.92 -12.72
C LEU A 65 -11.90 -14.45 -12.39
N MET A 66 -11.09 -13.90 -11.48
CA MET A 66 -11.17 -12.50 -11.11
C MET A 66 -10.97 -11.59 -12.33
N SER A 67 -10.01 -11.86 -13.22
CA SER A 67 -9.75 -11.01 -14.39
C SER A 67 -10.90 -10.95 -15.41
N LYS A 68 -11.88 -11.88 -15.32
CA LYS A 68 -13.09 -11.86 -16.15
C LYS A 68 -14.20 -11.00 -15.57
N LYS A 69 -14.12 -10.64 -14.30
CA LYS A 69 -15.20 -9.99 -13.54
C LYS A 69 -14.76 -8.67 -12.91
N ASP A 70 -13.50 -8.57 -12.53
CA ASP A 70 -12.90 -7.45 -11.85
C ASP A 70 -12.22 -6.51 -12.84
N LEU A 71 -12.40 -5.22 -12.62
CA LEU A 71 -11.70 -4.15 -13.31
C LEU A 71 -10.32 -3.95 -12.66
N PHE A 72 -9.47 -4.97 -12.73
CA PHE A 72 -8.09 -4.89 -12.24
C PHE A 72 -7.36 -3.74 -12.93
N ASN A 73 -6.85 -2.81 -12.13
CA ASN A 73 -5.98 -1.70 -12.51
C ASN A 73 -6.25 -1.09 -13.90
N SER A 74 -7.06 -0.04 -13.97
CA SER A 74 -7.02 0.87 -15.13
C SER A 74 -5.62 1.47 -15.25
N SER A 75 -4.90 1.05 -16.30
CA SER A 75 -3.81 1.64 -17.11
C SER A 75 -3.10 2.96 -16.71
N GLU A 76 -3.11 3.39 -15.46
CA GLU A 76 -2.56 4.68 -15.01
C GLU A 76 -1.09 4.60 -14.60
N ILE A 77 -0.55 3.41 -14.35
CA ILE A 77 0.90 3.23 -14.22
C ILE A 77 1.44 3.00 -15.63
N SER A 78 1.92 4.05 -16.26
CA SER A 78 2.47 4.04 -17.62
C SER A 78 3.92 3.53 -17.66
N ASP A 79 4.65 3.59 -16.55
CA ASP A 79 6.05 3.16 -16.47
C ASP A 79 6.16 1.70 -16.00
N PHE A 80 6.58 0.82 -16.93
CA PHE A 80 6.82 -0.59 -16.66
C PHE A 80 7.82 -0.84 -15.51
N SER A 81 8.80 0.05 -15.31
CA SER A 81 9.78 -0.09 -14.23
C SER A 81 9.13 0.08 -12.85
N GLU A 82 8.14 0.96 -12.74
CA GLU A 82 7.41 1.22 -11.51
C GLU A 82 6.46 0.06 -11.20
N MET A 83 5.79 -0.49 -12.23
CA MET A 83 5.01 -1.72 -12.10
C MET A 83 5.85 -2.91 -11.66
N ASP A 84 7.03 -3.10 -12.24
CA ASP A 84 7.91 -4.20 -11.88
C ASP A 84 8.44 -4.07 -10.45
N SER A 85 8.69 -2.84 -10.00
CA SER A 85 9.05 -2.57 -8.60
C SER A 85 7.93 -2.94 -7.63
N ALA A 86 6.68 -2.61 -7.96
CA ALA A 86 5.51 -3.00 -7.19
C ALA A 86 5.37 -4.53 -7.10
N ARG A 87 5.58 -5.23 -8.24
CA ARG A 87 5.52 -6.70 -8.28
C ARG A 87 6.63 -7.36 -7.46
N VAL A 88 7.86 -6.86 -7.55
CA VAL A 88 8.98 -7.34 -6.72
C VAL A 88 8.64 -7.19 -5.24
N LEU A 89 8.02 -6.07 -4.85
CA LEU A 89 7.60 -5.85 -3.47
C LEU A 89 6.50 -6.84 -3.04
N GLY A 90 5.48 -7.05 -3.88
CA GLY A 90 4.41 -8.02 -3.65
C GLY A 90 4.94 -9.42 -3.36
N ARG A 91 5.88 -9.89 -4.20
CA ARG A 91 6.53 -11.21 -4.00
C ARG A 91 7.37 -11.27 -2.72
N LYS A 92 8.03 -10.16 -2.36
CA LYS A 92 8.87 -10.09 -1.16
C LYS A 92 8.06 -10.25 0.12
N ILE A 93 6.83 -9.74 0.16
CA ILE A 93 5.92 -9.88 1.31
C ILE A 93 5.68 -11.36 1.63
N ILE A 94 5.35 -12.16 0.62
CA ILE A 94 5.10 -13.60 0.80
C ILE A 94 6.38 -14.34 1.20
N LYS A 95 7.51 -14.05 0.56
CA LYS A 95 8.80 -14.70 0.87
C LYS A 95 9.28 -14.44 2.30
N ASN A 96 8.93 -13.28 2.86
CA ASN A 96 9.31 -12.86 4.21
C ASN A 96 8.20 -13.13 5.23
N MET A 97 7.10 -13.78 4.83
CA MET A 97 6.01 -14.08 5.74
C MET A 97 6.48 -15.10 6.78
N PRO A 98 6.36 -14.80 8.09
CA PRO A 98 6.69 -15.78 9.11
C PRO A 98 5.68 -16.94 9.05
N PRO A 99 6.09 -18.16 9.44
CA PRO A 99 5.15 -19.24 9.62
C PRO A 99 4.09 -18.83 10.65
N PRO A 100 2.81 -19.22 10.46
CA PRO A 100 1.76 -18.89 11.41
C PRO A 100 2.06 -19.52 12.77
N TYR A 101 1.74 -18.79 13.82
CA TYR A 101 1.71 -19.34 15.17
C TYR A 101 0.41 -20.13 15.33
N ILE A 102 0.53 -21.44 15.55
CA ILE A 102 -0.58 -22.37 15.73
C ILE A 102 -0.69 -22.63 17.23
N HIS A 103 -1.85 -22.37 17.85
CA HIS A 103 -2.09 -22.79 19.21
C HIS A 103 -2.34 -24.31 19.23
N VAL A 104 -1.94 -24.99 20.31
CA VAL A 104 -1.98 -26.46 20.42
C VAL A 104 -3.40 -27.03 20.29
N ASP A 105 -4.42 -26.20 20.46
CA ASP A 105 -5.84 -26.56 20.38
C ASP A 105 -6.48 -26.25 19.01
N ASP A 106 -5.76 -25.66 18.06
CA ASP A 106 -6.26 -25.40 16.72
C ASP A 106 -6.20 -26.71 15.89
N GLU A 107 -7.33 -27.12 15.30
CA GLU A 107 -7.42 -28.23 14.32
C GLU A 107 -6.33 -28.14 13.25
N ASP A 108 -6.04 -29.26 12.56
CA ASP A 108 -4.94 -29.45 11.59
C ASP A 108 -4.85 -28.37 10.49
N ILE A 109 -4.30 -27.21 10.84
CA ILE A 109 -3.96 -26.09 9.97
C ILE A 109 -2.51 -26.19 9.49
N THR A 110 -1.92 -27.39 9.58
CA THR A 110 -0.57 -27.67 9.13
C THR A 110 -0.42 -27.33 7.65
N GLY A 111 0.50 -26.43 7.33
CA GLY A 111 0.76 -25.97 5.95
C GLY A 111 -0.16 -24.85 5.46
N MET A 112 -1.11 -24.36 6.29
CA MET A 112 -1.85 -23.14 6.00
C MET A 112 -1.00 -21.89 6.30
N ASN A 113 -1.35 -20.76 5.68
CA ASN A 113 -0.71 -19.46 5.90
C ASN A 113 -1.75 -18.33 5.88
N PHE A 114 -1.47 -17.22 6.55
CA PHE A 114 -2.35 -16.04 6.60
C PHE A 114 -2.20 -15.11 5.37
N ILE A 115 -2.12 -15.68 4.16
CA ILE A 115 -1.78 -14.96 2.92
C ILE A 115 -2.62 -13.70 2.72
N SER A 116 -3.95 -13.84 2.68
CA SER A 116 -4.85 -12.72 2.40
C SER A 116 -4.77 -11.63 3.46
N SER A 117 -4.73 -12.03 4.74
CA SER A 117 -4.61 -11.12 5.88
C SER A 117 -3.29 -10.35 5.85
N SER A 118 -2.18 -11.03 5.60
CA SER A 118 -0.86 -10.42 5.49
C SER A 118 -0.77 -9.45 4.32
N CYS A 119 -1.27 -9.82 3.13
CA CYS A 119 -1.31 -8.91 1.98
C CYS A 119 -2.17 -7.67 2.27
N LEU A 120 -3.33 -7.85 2.93
CA LEU A 120 -4.22 -6.76 3.29
C LEU A 120 -3.61 -5.82 4.34
N HIS A 121 -2.95 -6.38 5.36
CA HIS A 121 -2.25 -5.59 6.37
C HIS A 121 -1.10 -4.80 5.76
N TYR A 122 -0.34 -5.39 4.83
CA TYR A 122 0.72 -4.66 4.13
C TYR A 122 0.15 -3.56 3.22
N TYR A 123 -0.95 -3.83 2.51
CA TYR A 123 -1.66 -2.82 1.72
C TYR A 123 -2.08 -1.60 2.57
N ALA A 124 -2.53 -1.84 3.81
CA ALA A 124 -2.91 -0.80 4.76
C ALA A 124 -1.73 -0.21 5.57
N SER A 125 -0.50 -0.69 5.35
CA SER A 125 0.64 -0.30 6.18
C SER A 125 1.18 1.09 5.84
N HIS A 126 1.68 1.77 6.87
CA HIS A 126 2.41 3.03 6.68
C HIS A 126 3.68 2.85 5.83
N GLU A 127 4.32 1.68 5.93
CA GLU A 127 5.49 1.34 5.13
C GLU A 127 5.17 1.40 3.63
N LEU A 128 4.11 0.72 3.18
CA LEU A 128 3.73 0.74 1.78
C LEU A 128 3.29 2.15 1.33
N ASP A 129 2.60 2.90 2.19
CA ASP A 129 2.25 4.30 1.89
C ASP A 129 3.48 5.17 1.61
N LEU A 130 4.54 5.00 2.40
CA LEU A 130 5.79 5.74 2.19
C LEU A 130 6.47 5.33 0.88
N ILE A 131 6.53 4.03 0.59
CA ILE A 131 7.11 3.51 -0.65
C ILE A 131 6.34 4.05 -1.87
N ALA A 132 5.01 3.96 -1.85
CA ALA A 132 4.17 4.42 -2.97
C ALA A 132 4.28 5.94 -3.19
N LYS A 133 4.34 6.74 -2.12
CA LYS A 133 4.56 8.19 -2.20
C LYS A 133 5.94 8.53 -2.79
N ALA A 134 6.98 7.79 -2.40
CA ALA A 134 8.31 7.97 -2.95
C ALA A 134 8.37 7.60 -4.44
N ALA A 135 7.74 6.48 -4.83
CA ALA A 135 7.62 6.06 -6.22
C ALA A 135 6.89 7.12 -7.07
N TYR A 136 5.77 7.65 -6.58
CA TYR A 136 5.04 8.73 -7.26
C TYR A 136 5.89 9.99 -7.46
N LYS A 137 6.68 10.37 -6.46
CA LYS A 137 7.58 11.53 -6.58
C LYS A 137 8.61 11.33 -7.69
N ASN A 138 9.13 10.11 -7.85
CA ASN A 138 10.06 9.76 -8.92
C ASN A 138 9.38 9.76 -10.29
N HIS A 139 8.15 9.21 -10.37
CA HIS A 139 7.32 9.24 -11.57
C HIS A 139 7.13 10.67 -12.09
N VAL A 140 6.66 11.59 -11.24
CA VAL A 140 6.46 13.00 -11.59
C VAL A 140 7.77 13.69 -12.03
N LYS A 141 8.90 13.29 -11.45
CA LYS A 141 10.22 13.82 -11.86
C LYS A 141 10.57 13.37 -13.27
N LYS A 142 10.42 12.09 -13.58
CA LYS A 142 10.67 11.53 -14.93
C LYS A 142 9.75 12.15 -15.99
N GLU A 143 8.46 12.32 -15.68
CA GLU A 143 7.52 12.97 -16.61
C GLU A 143 7.98 14.40 -16.97
N LYS A 144 8.43 15.17 -15.98
CA LYS A 144 8.95 16.53 -16.22
C LYS A 144 10.24 16.55 -17.05
N GLU A 145 11.12 15.58 -16.82
CA GLU A 145 12.36 15.44 -17.59
C GLU A 145 12.05 15.09 -19.05
N ASN A 146 11.14 14.15 -19.28
CA ASN A 146 10.67 13.77 -20.61
C ASN A 146 9.97 14.92 -21.34
N ASP A 147 9.08 15.64 -20.66
CA ASP A 147 8.41 16.83 -21.23
C ASP A 147 9.42 17.90 -21.65
N THR A 148 10.46 18.11 -20.85
CA THR A 148 11.54 19.07 -21.14
C THR A 148 12.34 18.61 -22.36
N PHE A 149 12.68 17.32 -22.43
CA PHE A 149 13.38 16.72 -23.57
C PHE A 149 12.60 16.93 -24.87
N TRP A 150 11.30 16.59 -24.90
CA TRP A 150 10.46 16.73 -26.09
C TRP A 150 10.22 18.18 -26.51
N LYS A 151 10.14 19.12 -25.56
CA LYS A 151 10.05 20.56 -25.86
C LYS A 151 11.31 21.07 -26.56
N ASN A 152 12.49 20.56 -26.19
CA ASN A 152 13.76 20.91 -26.81
C ASN A 152 14.04 20.20 -28.15
N TYR A 153 13.25 19.17 -28.47
CA TYR A 153 13.41 18.34 -29.68
C TYR A 153 12.41 18.68 -30.79
N LYS A 154 11.44 19.59 -30.54
CA LYS A 154 10.58 20.11 -31.60
C LYS A 154 11.39 21.09 -32.47
N PRO A 155 11.53 20.84 -33.79
CA PRO A 155 12.22 21.74 -34.71
C PRO A 155 11.50 23.08 -34.87
#